data_AF-A0A8T7DZC4-F1
#
_entry.id   AF-A0A8T7DZC4-F1
#
_cell.length_a   1.000
_cell.length_b   1.000
_cell.length_c   1.000
_cell.angle_alpha   90.00
_cell.angle_beta   90.00
_cell.angle_gamma   90.00
#
_symmetry.space_group_name_H-M   'P 1'
#
loop_
_entity.id
_entity.type
_entity.pdbx_description
1 polymer ?
#
loop_
_entity_poly.entity_id
_entity_poly.type
_entity_poly.pdbx_seq_one_letter_code
_entity_poly.pdbx_strand_id
1 'polypeptide(L)'
;AGTVLIVGCSHPTIEAIVKATVSIIDAPVHLLIGGLHLLPASDAQTRRIGAALRDDWNVQWLAPDHCTGEPAFEILRKQFGGRYLYAGLGRTITLGPRPASLSYRTSRQTRPAIP
;
A
#
# COMPACT_ATOMS: atom_id res chain seq x y z
N ALA A 1 6.37 -11.78 -12.55
CA ALA A 1 5.17 -10.92 -12.58
C ALA A 1 4.58 -10.88 -11.17
N GLY A 2 3.86 -9.82 -10.79
CA GLY A 2 3.25 -9.71 -9.45
C GLY A 2 2.02 -8.82 -9.48
N THR A 3 1.12 -9.03 -8.53
CA THR A 3 -0.20 -8.39 -8.51
C THR A 3 -0.15 -7.02 -7.83
N VAL A 4 -0.83 -6.04 -8.42
CA VAL A 4 -1.16 -4.77 -7.76
C VAL A 4 -2.57 -4.90 -7.21
N LEU A 5 -2.70 -4.93 -5.88
CA LEU A 5 -3.96 -5.03 -5.17
C LEU A 5 -4.40 -3.65 -4.69
N ILE A 6 -5.50 -3.16 -5.25
CA ILE A 6 -6.12 -1.88 -4.89
C ILE A 6 -7.37 -2.18 -4.05
N VAL A 7 -7.41 -1.65 -2.83
CA VAL A 7 -8.55 -1.83 -1.91
C VAL A 7 -9.18 -0.49 -1.58
N GLY A 8 -10.49 -0.49 -1.31
CA GLY A 8 -11.21 0.71 -0.85
C GLY A 8 -10.92 0.98 0.63
N CYS A 9 -11.70 0.36 1.52
CA CYS A 9 -11.49 0.48 2.97
C CYS A 9 -11.22 -0.85 3.67
N SER A 10 -11.37 -2.02 3.04
CA SER A 10 -11.05 -3.32 3.68
C SER A 10 -11.89 -3.69 4.93
N HIS A 11 -13.19 -3.37 4.95
CA HIS A 11 -14.09 -3.75 6.05
C HIS A 11 -14.08 -5.25 6.41
N PRO A 12 -13.96 -6.20 5.46
CA PRO A 12 -13.84 -7.64 5.79
C PRO A 12 -12.49 -8.05 6.38
N THR A 13 -11.64 -7.10 6.77
CA THR A 13 -10.19 -7.21 7.06
C THR A 13 -9.30 -7.29 5.83
N ILE A 14 -8.12 -6.68 5.91
CA ILE A 14 -7.13 -6.75 4.83
C ILE A 14 -6.58 -8.17 4.65
N GLU A 15 -6.45 -8.93 5.74
CA GLU A 15 -5.95 -10.31 5.74
C GLU A 15 -6.84 -11.22 4.88
N ALA A 16 -8.16 -11.10 5.02
CA ALA A 16 -9.11 -11.87 4.22
C ALA A 16 -9.01 -11.54 2.71
N ILE A 17 -8.85 -10.26 2.37
CA ILE A 17 -8.74 -9.80 0.97
C ILE A 17 -7.44 -10.30 0.34
N VAL A 18 -6.31 -10.19 1.04
CA VAL A 18 -5.01 -10.68 0.54
C VAL A 18 -5.03 -12.19 0.37
N LYS A 19 -5.58 -12.93 1.36
CA LYS A 19 -5.74 -14.38 1.27
C LYS A 19 -6.57 -14.82 0.06
N ALA A 20 -7.71 -14.15 -0.18
CA ALA A 20 -8.54 -14.42 -1.36
C ALA A 20 -7.80 -14.12 -2.67
N THR A 21 -7.08 -12.99 -2.72
CA THR A 21 -6.34 -12.57 -3.92
C THR A 21 -5.25 -13.57 -4.30
N VAL A 22 -4.43 -14.00 -3.32
CA VAL A 22 -3.39 -15.00 -3.56
C VAL A 22 -3.98 -16.32 -4.03
N SER A 23 -5.14 -16.71 -3.47
CA SER A 23 -5.81 -17.96 -3.84
C SER A 23 -6.41 -17.93 -5.26
N ILE A 24 -6.85 -16.76 -5.75
CA ILE A 24 -7.51 -16.61 -7.06
C ILE A 24 -6.50 -16.35 -8.19
N ILE A 25 -5.51 -15.49 -7.93
CA ILE A 25 -4.58 -15.01 -8.97
C ILE A 25 -3.32 -15.89 -9.06
N ASP A 26 -3.04 -16.70 -8.04
CA ASP A 26 -1.86 -17.57 -7.95
C ASP A 26 -0.54 -16.80 -8.21
N ALA A 27 -0.47 -15.56 -7.71
CA ALA A 27 0.68 -14.70 -7.84
C ALA A 27 0.88 -13.87 -6.56
N PRO A 28 2.15 -13.54 -6.21
CA PRO A 28 2.44 -12.72 -5.04
C PRO A 28 1.90 -11.29 -5.21
N VAL A 29 1.51 -10.68 -4.09
CA VAL A 29 1.09 -9.27 -4.05
C VAL A 29 2.35 -8.39 -4.07
N HIS A 30 2.63 -7.77 -5.21
CA HIS A 30 3.76 -6.85 -5.36
C HIS A 30 3.48 -5.51 -4.69
N LEU A 31 2.28 -4.97 -4.84
CA LEU A 31 1.89 -3.70 -4.25
C LEU A 31 0.48 -3.80 -3.70
N LEU A 32 0.30 -3.47 -2.42
CA LEU A 32 -1.00 -3.25 -1.80
C LEU A 32 -1.21 -1.76 -1.58
N ILE A 33 -2.28 -1.20 -2.13
CA ILE A 33 -2.64 0.23 -2.01
C ILE A 33 -4.11 0.38 -1.60
N GLY A 34 -4.38 1.30 -0.66
CA GLY A 34 -5.73 1.64 -0.22
C GLY A 34 -5.94 1.64 1.29
N GLY A 35 -7.19 1.76 1.71
CA GLY A 35 -7.58 1.83 3.12
C GLY A 35 -7.66 0.44 3.74
N LEU A 36 -7.06 0.28 4.93
CA LEU A 36 -6.95 -1.02 5.62
C LEU A 36 -7.94 -1.20 6.78
N HIS A 37 -8.77 -0.20 7.10
CA HIS A 37 -9.71 -0.16 8.24
C HIS A 37 -9.10 -0.52 9.60
N LEU A 38 -7.88 -0.06 9.90
CA LEU A 38 -7.19 -0.39 11.15
C LEU A 38 -7.50 0.58 12.31
N LEU A 39 -8.41 1.54 12.12
CA LEU A 39 -8.88 2.45 13.18
C LEU A 39 -9.35 1.73 14.47
N PRO A 40 -10.08 0.60 14.40
CA PRO A 40 -10.51 -0.11 15.61
C PRO A 40 -9.41 -1.03 16.19
N ALA A 41 -8.31 -1.24 15.46
CA ALA A 41 -7.26 -2.17 15.87
C ALA A 41 -6.33 -1.52 16.89
N SER A 42 -6.02 -2.26 17.96
CA SER A 42 -4.94 -1.89 18.87
C SER A 42 -3.59 -1.95 18.16
N ASP A 43 -2.61 -1.22 18.70
CA ASP A 43 -1.22 -1.26 18.23
C ASP A 43 -0.64 -2.68 18.11
N ALA A 44 -1.00 -3.57 19.03
CA ALA A 44 -0.55 -4.96 19.00
C ALA A 44 -1.17 -5.73 17.82
N GLN A 45 -2.46 -5.51 17.56
CA GLN A 45 -3.14 -6.07 16.39
C GLN A 45 -2.55 -5.50 15.10
N THR A 46 -2.33 -4.19 15.01
CA THR A 46 -1.73 -3.59 13.81
C THR A 46 -0.32 -4.12 13.54
N ARG A 47 0.50 -4.30 14.59
CA ARG A 47 1.82 -4.95 14.44
C ARG A 47 1.70 -6.38 13.92
N ARG A 48 0.74 -7.16 14.44
CA ARG A 48 0.49 -8.54 13.97
C ARG A 48 0.07 -8.56 12.50
N ILE A 49 -0.89 -7.70 12.13
CA ILE A 49 -1.41 -7.60 10.76
C ILE A 49 -0.28 -7.18 9.80
N GLY A 50 0.48 -6.14 10.14
CA GLY A 50 1.58 -5.68 9.30
C GLY A 50 2.70 -6.71 9.15
N ALA A 51 2.98 -7.50 10.19
CA ALA A 51 3.92 -8.62 10.09
C ALA A 51 3.38 -9.74 9.17
N ALA A 52 2.11 -10.12 9.32
CA ALA A 52 1.49 -11.13 8.46
C ALA A 52 1.45 -10.70 6.98
N LEU A 53 1.10 -9.43 6.69
CA LEU A 53 1.19 -8.86 5.34
C LEU A 53 2.60 -8.98 4.77
N ARG A 54 3.61 -8.65 5.56
CA ARG A 54 5.01 -8.63 5.09
C ARG A 54 5.61 -10.02 4.96
N ASP A 55 5.37 -10.90 5.91
CA ASP A 55 6.12 -12.15 6.11
C ASP A 55 5.32 -13.36 5.62
N ASP A 56 4.02 -13.44 5.92
CA ASP A 56 3.19 -14.60 5.59
C ASP A 56 2.66 -14.53 4.15
N TRP A 57 2.15 -13.36 3.73
CA TRP A 57 1.65 -13.14 2.37
C TRP A 57 2.67 -12.48 1.44
N ASN A 58 3.87 -12.19 1.95
CA ASN A 58 4.99 -11.66 1.19
C ASN A 58 4.61 -10.41 0.36
N VAL A 59 3.81 -9.49 0.93
CA VAL A 59 3.48 -8.21 0.30
C VAL A 59 4.76 -7.41 0.14
N GLN A 60 5.15 -7.14 -1.11
CA GLN A 60 6.43 -6.49 -1.37
C GLN A 60 6.39 -5.02 -0.98
N TRP A 61 5.38 -4.28 -1.42
CA TRP A 61 5.22 -2.85 -1.18
C TRP A 61 3.85 -2.54 -0.57
N LEU A 62 3.80 -1.59 0.35
CA LEU A 62 2.58 -1.16 1.02
C LEU A 62 2.37 0.35 0.88
N ALA A 63 1.19 0.74 0.44
CA ALA A 63 0.79 2.12 0.26
C ALA A 63 -0.59 2.36 0.91
N PRO A 64 -0.65 2.40 2.26
CA PRO A 64 -1.93 2.50 2.95
C PRO A 64 -2.46 3.94 2.92
N ASP A 65 -3.78 4.11 2.94
CA ASP A 65 -4.44 5.42 2.95
C ASP A 65 -5.70 5.47 3.84
N HIS A 66 -6.38 6.63 3.78
CA HIS A 66 -7.73 6.90 4.30
C HIS A 66 -8.02 6.30 5.69
N CYS A 67 -8.82 5.22 5.74
CA CYS A 67 -9.37 4.63 6.96
C CYS A 67 -8.38 3.72 7.71
N THR A 68 -7.10 3.75 7.36
CA THR A 68 -6.05 3.00 8.07
C THR A 68 -5.80 3.58 9.46
N GLY A 69 -5.79 4.90 9.61
CA GLY A 69 -5.61 5.60 10.89
C GLY A 69 -4.15 5.89 11.26
N GLU A 70 -3.94 7.02 11.95
CA GLU A 70 -2.62 7.58 12.27
C GLU A 70 -1.68 6.63 13.02
N PRO A 71 -2.09 5.95 14.11
CA PRO A 71 -1.20 5.00 14.80
C PRO A 71 -0.78 3.85 13.89
N ALA A 72 -1.70 3.37 13.06
CA ALA A 72 -1.43 2.28 12.14
C ALA A 72 -0.45 2.69 11.04
N PHE A 73 -0.55 3.91 10.50
CA PHE A 73 0.43 4.42 9.55
C PHE A 73 1.85 4.40 10.11
N GLU A 74 2.05 4.82 11.35
CA GLU A 74 3.37 4.83 11.97
C GLU A 74 3.93 3.41 12.14
N ILE A 75 3.12 2.49 12.65
CA ILE A 75 3.50 1.08 12.85
C ILE A 75 3.86 0.43 11.51
N LEU A 76 3.00 0.57 10.51
CA LEU A 76 3.21 -0.02 9.19
C LEU A 76 4.43 0.59 8.49
N ARG A 77 4.66 1.90 8.63
CA ARG A 77 5.87 2.57 8.12
C ARG A 77 7.14 1.98 8.74
N LYS A 78 7.16 1.74 10.05
CA LYS A 78 8.31 1.11 10.72
C LYS A 78 8.52 -0.33 10.25
N GLN A 79 7.44 -1.09 10.05
CA GLN A 79 7.51 -2.51 9.65
C GLN A 79 7.89 -2.74 8.18
N PHE A 80 7.43 -1.88 7.27
CA PHE A 80 7.73 -1.98 5.84
C PHE A 80 8.98 -1.19 5.43
N GLY A 81 9.40 -0.18 6.22
CA GLY A 81 10.62 0.58 6.01
C GLY A 81 10.68 1.18 4.61
N GLY A 82 11.75 0.89 3.86
CA GLY A 82 11.93 1.35 2.47
C GLY A 82 10.89 0.83 1.47
N ARG A 83 10.03 -0.11 1.89
CA ARG A 83 8.92 -0.66 1.08
C ARG A 83 7.56 -0.02 1.38
N TYR A 84 7.54 0.98 2.27
CA TYR A 84 6.37 1.79 2.57
C TYR A 84 6.27 2.99 1.63
N LEU A 85 5.10 3.22 1.04
CA LEU A 85 4.82 4.35 0.16
C LEU A 85 3.70 5.21 0.74
N TYR A 86 3.87 6.52 0.70
CA TYR A 86 2.81 7.44 1.08
C TYR A 86 1.77 7.57 -0.05
N ALA A 87 0.50 7.24 0.21
CA ALA A 87 -0.61 7.27 -0.75
C ALA A 87 -1.65 8.37 -0.43
N GLY A 88 -1.19 9.57 -0.07
CA GLY A 88 -2.08 10.71 0.18
C GLY A 88 -2.72 11.31 -1.08
N LEU A 89 -3.57 12.31 -0.89
CA LEU A 89 -4.20 13.07 -1.97
C LEU A 89 -3.16 13.71 -2.90
N GLY A 90 -3.43 13.70 -4.21
CA GLY A 90 -2.53 14.30 -5.20
C GLY A 90 -1.20 13.55 -5.34
N ARG A 91 -1.16 12.25 -5.04
CA ARG A 91 0.02 11.40 -5.26
C ARG A 91 -0.16 10.54 -6.50
N THR A 92 0.94 10.29 -7.19
CA THR A 92 1.02 9.31 -8.28
C THR A 92 1.91 8.16 -7.82
N ILE A 93 1.40 6.93 -7.87
CA ILE A 93 2.19 5.74 -7.58
C ILE A 93 2.64 5.12 -8.90
N THR A 94 3.95 5.01 -9.11
CA THR A 94 4.50 4.34 -10.29
C THR A 94 4.44 2.82 -10.12
N LEU A 95 4.22 2.10 -11.21
CA LEU A 95 4.30 0.64 -11.23
C LEU A 95 5.64 0.20 -11.83
N GLY A 96 6.17 -0.94 -11.36
CA GLY A 96 7.45 -1.49 -11.79
C GLY A 96 8.16 -2.22 -10.65
N PRO A 97 9.41 -2.67 -10.84
CA PRO A 97 10.15 -3.42 -9.82
C PRO A 97 10.36 -2.64 -8.52
N ARG A 98 10.43 -1.31 -8.61
CA ARG A 98 10.51 -0.39 -7.47
C ARG A 98 9.45 0.71 -7.61
N PRO A 99 8.22 0.46 -7.16
CA PRO A 99 7.18 1.47 -7.10
C PRO A 99 7.63 2.68 -6.28
N ALA A 100 7.23 3.87 -6.71
CA ALA A 100 7.55 5.11 -6.03
C ALA A 100 6.30 5.97 -5.92
N SER A 101 6.23 6.73 -4.84
CA SER A 101 5.21 7.77 -4.67
C SER A 101 5.78 9.09 -5.14
N LEU A 102 5.11 9.75 -6.08
CA LEU A 102 5.46 11.04 -6.64
C LEU A 102 4.42 12.09 -6.27
N SER A 103 4.84 13.34 -6.04
CA SER A 103 3.90 14.45 -5.94
C SER A 103 3.28 14.69 -7.30
N TYR A 104 1.97 14.96 -7.36
CA TYR A 104 1.33 15.41 -8.58
C TYR A 104 2.05 16.65 -9.11
N ARG A 105 2.78 16.49 -10.22
CA ARG A 105 3.37 17.62 -10.95
C ARG A 105 2.25 18.23 -11.77
N THR A 106 1.83 19.44 -11.43
CA THR A 106 1.05 20.26 -12.35
C THR A 106 1.85 20.44 -13.64
N SER A 107 1.23 20.20 -14.78
CA SER A 107 1.82 20.23 -16.13
C SER A 107 2.33 21.61 -16.60
N ARG A 108 2.70 22.51 -15.69
CA ARG A 108 3.21 23.87 -15.99
C ARG A 108 4.72 24.05 -15.82
N GLN A 109 5.49 23.00 -15.55
CA GLN A 109 6.94 23.13 -15.48
C GLN A 109 7.60 22.10 -16.40
N THR A 110 8.13 22.63 -17.51
CA THR A 110 8.87 22.00 -18.62
C THR A 110 8.02 21.32 -19.70
N ARG A 111 7.42 22.12 -20.60
CA ARG A 111 7.44 21.73 -22.02
C ARG A 111 8.84 22.10 -22.54
N PRO A 112 9.65 21.16 -23.06
CA PRO A 112 10.82 21.55 -23.84
C PRO A 112 10.32 22.40 -25.03
N ALA A 113 10.99 23.51 -25.31
CA ALA A 113 10.79 24.24 -26.55
C ALA A 113 11.08 23.24 -27.68
N ILE A 114 10.06 22.93 -28.47
CA ILE A 114 10.22 22.18 -29.71
C ILE A 114 10.99 23.13 -30.65
N PRO A 115 12.13 22.71 -31.24
CA PRO A 115 12.90 23.53 -32.17
C PRO A 115 12.10 23.89 -33.43
#